data_AF-A0A7C9NKE6-F1
#
_entry.id   AF-A0A7C9NKE6-F1
#
_cell.length_a   1.000
_cell.length_b   1.000
_cell.length_c   1.000
_cell.angle_alpha   90.00
_cell.angle_beta   90.00
_cell.angle_gamma   90.00
#
_symmetry.space_group_name_H-M   'P 1'
#
loop_
_entity.id
_entity.type
_entity.pdbx_description
1 polymer ?
#
loop_
_entity_poly.entity_id
_entity_poly.type
_entity_poly.pdbx_seq_one_letter_code
_entity_poly.pdbx_strand_id
1 'polypeptide(L)'
;MRRMFRFGRWPRVPNRFGVIERGDIKELSTEDLYRLVEAASRNKWSGRGRPDWLADHRAELTDIYLTFLLEETKGVFRCSTTVVLRDGTGGHFSLDVTRADFDRLPDVKRAGLVDLAHRFLSIFPNIPLDAAQREAWDRAYPRNPA
;
A
#
# COMPACT_ATOMS: atom_id res chain seq x y z
N MET A 1 33.16 16.66 -4.60
CA MET A 1 33.03 15.23 -4.27
C MET A 1 31.58 14.93 -3.86
N ARG A 2 30.80 14.22 -4.68
CA ARG A 2 29.46 13.74 -4.30
C ARG A 2 29.62 12.46 -3.47
N ARG A 3 29.18 12.47 -2.21
CA ARG A 3 29.05 11.24 -1.41
C ARG A 3 27.99 10.36 -2.08
N MET A 4 28.40 9.28 -2.74
CA MET A 4 27.52 8.17 -3.06
C MET A 4 27.07 7.55 -1.74
N PHE A 5 25.80 7.73 -1.38
CA PHE A 5 25.19 6.89 -0.36
C PHE A 5 25.24 5.44 -0.87
N ARG A 6 26.15 4.63 -0.34
CA ARG A 6 26.03 3.17 -0.38
C ARG A 6 24.76 2.85 0.39
N PHE A 7 23.69 2.54 -0.32
CA PHE A 7 22.47 2.03 0.32
C PHE A 7 22.86 0.73 1.00
N GLY A 8 22.89 0.76 2.34
CA GLY A 8 23.08 -0.42 3.16
C GLY A 8 22.02 -1.47 2.83
N ARG A 9 22.30 -2.71 3.25
CA ARG A 9 21.34 -3.82 3.23
C ARG A 9 19.97 -3.33 3.70
N TRP A 10 18.91 -3.67 2.98
CA TRP A 10 17.54 -3.30 3.33
C TRP A 10 17.25 -3.71 4.79
N PRO A 11 16.63 -2.84 5.60
CA PRO A 11 16.39 -3.12 7.00
C PRO A 11 15.43 -4.30 7.15
N ARG A 12 15.70 -5.16 8.13
CA ARG A 12 14.78 -6.21 8.57
C ARG A 12 14.03 -5.68 9.77
N VAL A 13 12.73 -5.49 9.64
CA VAL A 13 11.88 -4.87 10.67
C VAL A 13 10.92 -5.90 11.23
N PRO A 14 11.00 -6.27 12.51
CA PRO A 14 9.98 -7.12 13.12
C PRO A 14 8.59 -6.49 13.00
N ASN A 15 7.59 -7.27 12.61
CA ASN A 15 6.19 -6.87 12.65
C ASN A 15 5.36 -7.96 13.35
N ARG A 16 4.06 -7.71 13.52
CA ARG A 16 3.12 -8.63 14.19
C ARG A 16 3.05 -10.04 13.55
N PHE A 17 3.40 -10.17 12.28
CA PHE A 17 3.26 -11.35 11.44
C PHE A 17 4.62 -11.94 10.97
N GLY A 18 5.76 -11.41 11.43
CA GLY A 18 7.08 -11.88 11.05
C GLY A 18 8.10 -10.76 10.93
N VAL A 19 8.90 -10.80 9.86
CA VAL A 19 9.96 -9.82 9.58
C VAL A 19 9.68 -9.20 8.23
N ILE A 20 9.55 -7.87 8.20
CA ILE A 20 9.50 -7.10 6.95
C ILE A 20 10.93 -6.96 6.42
N GLU A 21 11.15 -7.35 5.18
CA GLU A 21 12.42 -7.24 4.47
C GLU A 21 12.24 -6.80 3.00
N ARG A 22 13.33 -6.84 2.23
CA ARG A 22 13.31 -6.43 0.82
C ARG A 22 12.53 -7.48 0.03
N GLY A 23 11.55 -7.02 -0.74
CA GLY A 23 10.72 -7.87 -1.57
C GLY A 23 9.31 -8.11 -1.03
N ASP A 24 8.99 -7.58 0.14
CA ASP A 24 7.64 -7.72 0.73
C ASP A 24 6.59 -6.79 0.12
N ILE A 25 7.04 -5.83 -0.70
CA ILE A 25 6.17 -4.96 -1.48
C ILE A 25 6.51 -5.12 -2.95
N LYS A 26 5.51 -5.48 -3.74
CA LYS A 26 5.60 -5.71 -5.17
C LYS A 26 4.87 -4.61 -5.94
N GLU A 27 5.35 -4.30 -7.13
CA GLU A 27 4.68 -3.42 -8.11
C GLU A 27 3.98 -4.31 -9.15
N LEU A 28 2.77 -3.94 -9.57
CA LEU A 28 1.96 -4.75 -10.49
C LEU A 28 1.55 -3.92 -11.69
N SER A 29 1.49 -4.57 -12.84
CA SER A 29 0.70 -4.07 -13.97
C SER A 29 -0.79 -4.24 -13.68
N THR A 30 -1.63 -3.53 -14.44
CA THR A 30 -3.08 -3.75 -14.38
C THR A 30 -3.39 -5.20 -14.78
N GLU A 31 -2.75 -5.72 -15.81
CA GLU A 31 -2.91 -7.09 -16.29
C GLU A 31 -2.57 -8.13 -15.21
N ASP A 32 -1.49 -7.92 -14.46
CA ASP A 32 -1.12 -8.78 -13.33
C ASP A 32 -2.20 -8.78 -12.25
N LEU A 33 -2.73 -7.59 -11.90
CA LEU A 33 -3.79 -7.48 -10.90
C LEU A 33 -5.02 -8.30 -11.31
N TYR A 34 -5.50 -8.15 -12.54
CA TYR A 34 -6.66 -8.89 -13.03
C TYR A 34 -6.42 -10.41 -13.04
N ARG A 35 -5.23 -10.84 -13.50
CA ARG A 35 -4.85 -12.26 -13.48
C ARG A 35 -4.87 -12.84 -12.06
N LEU A 36 -4.35 -12.10 -11.08
CA LEU A 36 -4.31 -12.54 -9.69
C LEU A 36 -5.70 -12.55 -9.04
N VAL A 37 -6.55 -11.56 -9.33
CA VAL A 37 -7.96 -11.51 -8.89
C VAL A 37 -8.76 -12.70 -9.43
N GLU A 38 -8.57 -13.03 -10.71
CA GLU A 38 -9.19 -14.21 -11.32
C GLU A 38 -8.69 -15.49 -10.65
N ALA A 39 -7.37 -15.62 -10.45
CA ALA A 39 -6.78 -16.78 -9.78
C ALA A 39 -7.33 -16.96 -8.36
N ALA A 40 -7.41 -15.90 -7.56
CA ALA A 40 -7.96 -15.95 -6.20
C ALA A 40 -9.44 -16.36 -6.19
N SER A 41 -10.22 -15.84 -7.15
CA SER A 41 -11.64 -16.17 -7.31
C SER A 41 -11.85 -17.63 -7.68
N ARG A 42 -11.08 -18.15 -8.64
CA ARG A 42 -11.12 -19.57 -9.07
C ARG A 42 -10.76 -20.53 -7.93
N ASN A 43 -9.76 -20.17 -7.12
CA ASN A 43 -9.35 -20.96 -5.95
C ASN A 43 -10.27 -20.77 -4.73
N LYS A 44 -11.29 -19.91 -4.83
CA LYS A 44 -12.26 -19.62 -3.76
C LYS A 44 -11.63 -19.12 -2.45
N TRP A 45 -10.44 -18.52 -2.49
CA TRP A 45 -9.80 -17.95 -1.30
C TRP A 45 -10.58 -16.75 -0.73
N SER A 46 -10.29 -16.31 0.49
CA SER A 46 -11.10 -15.26 1.14
C SER A 46 -10.70 -13.84 0.69
N GLY A 47 -9.44 -13.61 0.36
CA GLY A 47 -8.94 -12.40 -0.29
C GLY A 47 -9.11 -12.46 -1.81
N ARG A 48 -10.29 -12.14 -2.35
CA ARG A 48 -10.55 -12.19 -3.81
C ARG A 48 -10.36 -10.86 -4.54
N GLY A 49 -9.84 -9.84 -3.86
CA GLY A 49 -9.80 -8.48 -4.39
C GLY A 49 -11.17 -7.82 -4.45
N ARG A 50 -11.38 -6.97 -5.46
CA ARG A 50 -12.61 -6.20 -5.70
C ARG A 50 -12.93 -6.15 -7.21
N PRO A 51 -13.33 -7.28 -7.83
CA PRO A 51 -13.45 -7.37 -9.29
C PRO A 51 -14.41 -6.34 -9.90
N ASP A 52 -15.56 -6.10 -9.27
CA ASP A 52 -16.56 -5.14 -9.78
C ASP A 52 -16.00 -3.70 -9.71
N TRP A 53 -15.45 -3.30 -8.57
CA TRP A 53 -14.81 -1.99 -8.42
C TRP A 53 -13.64 -1.80 -9.39
N LEU A 54 -12.83 -2.84 -9.60
CA LEU A 54 -11.71 -2.78 -10.54
C LEU A 54 -12.19 -2.61 -11.98
N ALA A 55 -13.30 -3.27 -12.36
CA ALA A 55 -13.91 -3.12 -13.68
C ALA A 55 -14.37 -1.68 -13.91
N ASP A 56 -15.03 -1.08 -12.92
CA ASP A 56 -15.53 0.30 -12.98
C ASP A 56 -14.39 1.33 -13.10
N HIS A 57 -13.24 1.09 -12.46
CA HIS A 57 -12.13 2.05 -12.39
C HIS A 57 -10.94 1.66 -13.28
N ARG A 58 -11.09 0.67 -14.17
CA ARG A 58 -9.96 0.07 -14.92
C ARG A 58 -9.12 1.10 -15.66
N ALA A 59 -9.77 2.08 -16.31
CA ALA A 59 -9.08 3.09 -17.08
C ALA A 59 -8.28 4.05 -16.19
N GLU A 60 -8.65 4.18 -14.93
CA GLU A 60 -8.10 5.17 -14.01
C GLU A 60 -6.94 4.65 -13.16
N LEU A 61 -6.69 3.34 -13.15
CA LEU A 61 -5.58 2.74 -12.41
C LEU A 61 -4.24 3.27 -12.92
N THR A 62 -3.39 3.77 -12.02
CA THR A 62 -2.02 4.22 -12.34
C THR A 62 -0.98 3.35 -11.68
N ASP A 63 -1.06 3.19 -10.37
CA ASP A 63 -0.07 2.47 -9.57
C ASP A 63 -0.76 1.40 -8.74
N ILE A 64 -0.17 0.21 -8.73
CA ILE A 64 -0.71 -0.95 -8.03
C ILE A 64 0.43 -1.59 -7.26
N TYR A 65 0.22 -1.74 -5.95
CA TYR A 65 1.20 -2.32 -5.05
C TYR A 65 0.59 -3.48 -4.29
N LEU A 66 1.37 -4.54 -4.09
CA LEU A 66 0.97 -5.70 -3.29
C LEU A 66 1.94 -5.85 -2.12
N THR A 67 1.42 -5.69 -0.91
CA THR A 67 2.19 -5.81 0.32
C THR A 67 1.85 -7.12 1.02
N PHE A 68 2.84 -7.96 1.27
CA PHE A 68 2.67 -9.17 2.08
C PHE A 68 2.16 -8.82 3.49
N LEU A 69 1.13 -9.53 3.97
CA LEU A 69 0.64 -9.40 5.33
C LEU A 69 0.95 -10.65 6.14
N LEU A 70 0.51 -11.81 5.67
CA LEU A 70 0.69 -13.11 6.33
C LEU A 70 0.51 -14.27 5.35
N GLU A 71 0.89 -15.47 5.78
CA GLU A 71 0.57 -16.72 5.08
C GLU A 71 -0.78 -17.24 5.59
N GLU A 72 -1.83 -17.15 4.76
CA GLU A 72 -3.21 -17.51 5.13
C GLU A 72 -3.35 -19.03 5.26
N THR A 73 -2.76 -19.74 4.30
CA THR A 73 -2.62 -21.19 4.27
C THR A 73 -1.27 -21.52 3.64
N LYS A 74 -0.80 -22.76 3.79
CA LYS A 74 0.51 -23.17 3.28
C LYS A 74 0.66 -22.83 1.78
N GLY A 75 1.59 -21.94 1.46
CA GLY A 75 1.91 -21.52 0.09
C GLY A 75 1.00 -20.42 -0.48
N VAL A 76 0.05 -19.89 0.30
CA VAL A 76 -0.86 -18.81 -0.10
C VAL A 76 -0.66 -17.62 0.83
N PHE A 77 -0.27 -16.49 0.24
CA PHE A 77 -0.04 -15.24 0.94
C PHE A 77 -1.29 -14.37 0.87
N ARG A 78 -1.71 -13.88 2.03
CA ARG A 78 -2.64 -12.75 2.15
C ARG A 78 -1.85 -11.48 1.98
N CYS A 79 -2.23 -10.68 1.00
CA CYS A 79 -1.63 -9.40 0.74
C CYS A 79 -2.64 -8.26 0.89
N SER A 80 -2.14 -7.08 1.25
CA SER A 80 -2.84 -5.81 1.06
C SER A 80 -2.49 -5.27 -0.32
N THR A 81 -3.48 -5.16 -1.20
CA THR A 81 -3.33 -4.50 -2.49
C THR A 81 -3.66 -3.04 -2.32
N THR A 82 -2.74 -2.15 -2.63
CA THR A 82 -2.96 -0.70 -2.70
C THR A 82 -3.09 -0.31 -4.16
N VAL A 83 -4.17 0.37 -4.51
CA VAL A 83 -4.43 0.89 -5.85
C VAL A 83 -4.49 2.42 -5.80
N VAL A 84 -3.85 3.06 -6.77
CA VAL A 84 -3.84 4.51 -6.95
C VAL A 84 -4.53 4.82 -8.28
N LEU A 85 -5.41 5.83 -8.26
CA LEU A 85 -6.10 6.35 -9.42
C LEU A 85 -5.41 7.60 -9.98
N ARG A 86 -5.73 7.97 -11.22
CA ARG A 86 -5.17 9.15 -11.91
C ARG A 86 -5.35 10.47 -11.15
N ASP A 87 -6.43 10.61 -10.39
CA ASP A 87 -6.71 11.79 -9.57
C ASP A 87 -5.94 11.80 -8.23
N GLY A 88 -5.11 10.78 -7.99
CA GLY A 88 -4.35 10.61 -6.76
C GLY A 88 -5.13 9.95 -5.63
N THR A 89 -6.43 9.69 -5.80
CA THR A 89 -7.23 8.89 -4.87
C THR A 89 -6.91 7.40 -5.04
N GLY A 90 -7.67 6.53 -4.38
CA GLY A 90 -7.48 5.10 -4.46
C GLY A 90 -8.02 4.37 -3.24
N GLY A 91 -7.50 3.17 -3.02
CA GLY A 91 -7.96 2.33 -1.93
C GLY A 91 -7.06 1.15 -1.67
N HIS A 92 -7.45 0.36 -0.69
CA HIS A 92 -6.80 -0.90 -0.38
C HIS A 92 -7.81 -2.03 -0.24
N PHE A 93 -7.41 -3.23 -0.65
CA PHE A 93 -8.21 -4.44 -0.45
C PHE A 93 -7.31 -5.66 -0.28
N SER A 94 -7.85 -6.71 0.34
CA SER A 94 -7.13 -7.97 0.49
C SER A 94 -7.17 -8.81 -0.78
N LEU A 95 -6.02 -9.33 -1.17
CA LEU A 95 -5.86 -10.28 -2.26
C LEU A 95 -4.98 -11.44 -1.81
N ASP A 96 -5.46 -12.66 -2.00
CA ASP A 96 -4.72 -13.88 -1.81
C ASP A 96 -3.98 -14.26 -3.09
N VAL A 97 -2.69 -14.54 -2.96
CA VAL A 97 -1.83 -14.94 -4.07
C VAL A 97 -1.00 -16.15 -3.67
N THR A 98 -0.62 -16.98 -4.64
CA THR A 98 0.37 -18.02 -4.34
C THR A 98 1.73 -17.37 -4.05
N ARG A 99 2.53 -18.02 -3.20
CA ARG A 99 3.93 -17.62 -2.98
C ARG A 99 4.69 -17.50 -4.31
N ALA A 100 4.49 -18.45 -5.22
CA ALA A 100 5.13 -18.47 -6.52
C ALA A 100 4.72 -17.28 -7.42
N ASP A 101 3.44 -16.87 -7.39
CA ASP A 101 3.00 -15.69 -8.11
C ASP A 101 3.57 -14.41 -7.49
N PHE A 102 3.60 -14.32 -6.16
CA PHE A 102 4.17 -13.20 -5.45
C PHE A 102 5.66 -13.02 -5.77
N ASP A 103 6.43 -14.10 -5.69
CA ASP A 103 7.88 -14.09 -5.91
C ASP A 103 8.28 -13.70 -7.34
N ARG A 104 7.38 -13.88 -8.32
CA ARG A 104 7.59 -13.48 -9.72
C ARG A 104 7.38 -11.99 -9.97
N LEU A 105 6.67 -11.30 -9.09
CA LEU A 105 6.41 -9.87 -9.25
C LEU A 105 7.67 -9.05 -8.96
N PRO A 106 7.88 -7.94 -9.69
CA PRO A 106 8.99 -7.05 -9.41
C PRO A 106 8.83 -6.39 -8.05
N ASP A 107 9.94 -6.28 -7.32
CA ASP A 107 9.99 -5.46 -6.10
C ASP A 107 9.64 -4.01 -6.45
N VAL A 108 8.93 -3.36 -5.54
CA VAL A 108 8.60 -1.93 -5.69
C VAL A 108 9.87 -1.09 -5.84
N LYS A 109 9.82 -0.14 -6.77
CA LYS A 109 10.92 0.82 -6.97
C LYS A 109 10.99 1.80 -5.81
N ARG A 110 12.16 2.44 -5.63
CA ARG A 110 12.36 3.46 -4.59
C ARG A 110 11.32 4.58 -4.63
N ALA A 111 10.97 5.05 -5.82
CA ALA A 111 9.97 6.11 -5.97
C ALA A 111 8.60 5.68 -5.42
N GLY A 112 8.14 4.47 -5.77
CA GLY A 112 6.89 3.91 -5.25
C GLY A 112 6.92 3.68 -3.74
N LEU A 113 8.07 3.30 -3.17
CA LEU A 113 8.22 3.20 -1.71
C LEU A 113 8.04 4.54 -1.00
N VAL A 114 8.63 5.59 -1.56
CA VAL A 114 8.48 6.96 -1.00
C VAL A 114 7.04 7.41 -1.14
N ASP A 115 6.41 7.21 -2.30
CA ASP A 115 5.00 7.56 -2.53
C ASP A 115 4.07 6.85 -1.53
N LEU A 116 4.22 5.53 -1.38
CA LEU A 116 3.49 4.75 -0.37
C LEU A 116 3.71 5.29 1.05
N ALA A 117 4.95 5.60 1.42
CA ALA A 117 5.24 6.16 2.73
C ALA A 117 4.53 7.50 2.95
N HIS A 118 4.55 8.41 1.98
CA HIS A 118 3.82 9.67 2.06
C HIS A 118 2.31 9.45 2.26
N ARG A 119 1.69 8.60 1.43
CA ARG A 119 0.26 8.30 1.52
C ARG A 119 -0.13 7.73 2.88
N PHE A 120 0.60 6.71 3.35
CA PHE A 120 0.31 6.08 4.63
C PHE A 120 0.67 6.95 5.83
N LEU A 121 1.65 7.85 5.73
CA LEU A 121 1.94 8.81 6.81
C LEU A 121 0.90 9.94 6.87
N SER A 122 0.34 10.34 5.74
CA SER A 122 -0.70 11.38 5.68
C SER A 122 -2.06 10.95 6.24
N ILE A 123 -2.32 9.64 6.35
CA ILE A 123 -3.58 9.14 6.94
C ILE A 123 -3.55 9.01 8.47
N PHE A 124 -2.38 9.17 9.10
CA PHE A 124 -2.35 9.16 10.56
C PHE A 124 -3.14 10.35 11.10
N PRO A 125 -4.04 10.13 12.08
CA PRO A 125 -4.77 11.24 12.65
C PRO A 125 -3.78 12.21 13.30
N ASN A 126 -3.96 13.50 13.04
CA ASN A 126 -3.25 14.52 13.79
C ASN A 126 -3.56 14.34 15.28
N ILE A 127 -2.52 14.37 16.11
CA ILE A 127 -2.72 14.44 17.55
C ILE A 127 -3.49 15.75 17.84
N PRO A 128 -4.60 15.71 18.59
CA PRO A 128 -5.32 16.92 18.95
C PRO A 128 -4.39 17.92 19.62
N LEU A 129 -4.53 19.21 19.25
CA LEU A 129 -3.83 20.29 19.96
C LEU A 129 -4.20 20.26 21.44
N ASP A 130 -3.21 20.47 22.31
CA ASP A 130 -3.49 20.75 23.72
C ASP A 130 -4.23 22.10 23.87
N ALA A 131 -4.72 22.40 25.07
CA ALA A 131 -5.51 23.60 25.30
C ALA A 131 -4.75 24.90 24.95
N ALA A 132 -3.48 24.99 25.33
CA ALA A 132 -2.67 26.19 25.07
C ALA A 132 -2.38 26.37 23.57
N GLN A 133 -2.11 25.27 22.88
CA GLN A 133 -1.93 25.25 21.43
C GLN A 133 -3.22 25.58 20.68
N ARG A 134 -4.36 25.08 21.15
CA ARG A 134 -5.68 25.42 20.60
C ARG A 134 -5.96 26.91 20.73
N GLU A 135 -5.74 27.49 21.91
CA GLU A 135 -5.93 28.92 22.14
C GLU A 135 -5.00 29.78 21.27
N ALA A 136 -3.73 29.38 21.12
CA ALA A 136 -2.80 30.07 20.24
C ALA A 136 -3.23 29.99 18.77
N TRP A 137 -3.70 28.82 18.33
CA TRP A 137 -4.23 28.61 16.98
C TRP A 137 -5.45 29.48 16.71
N ASP A 138 -6.42 29.49 17.62
CA ASP A 138 -7.67 30.24 17.44
C ASP A 138 -7.43 31.77 17.43
N ARG A 139 -6.39 32.26 18.14
CA ARG A 139 -5.94 33.66 18.04
C ARG A 139 -5.29 33.98 16.69
N ALA A 140 -4.49 33.07 16.15
CA ALA A 140 -3.75 33.28 14.91
C ALA A 140 -4.64 33.10 13.66
N TYR A 141 -5.64 32.23 13.75
CA TYR A 141 -6.57 31.89 12.67
C TYR A 141 -8.02 32.02 13.17
N PRO A 142 -8.48 33.25 13.46
CA PRO A 142 -9.87 33.46 13.87
C PRO A 142 -10.79 32.90 12.77
N ARG A 143 -11.76 32.07 13.17
CA ARG A 143 -12.73 31.52 12.22
C ARG A 143 -13.45 32.68 11.55
N ASN A 144 -13.37 32.76 10.23
CA ASN A 144 -14.18 33.71 9.48
C ASN A 144 -15.65 33.36 9.72
N PRO A 145 -16.50 34.27 10.23
CA PRO A 145 -17.92 34.03 10.23
C PRO A 145 -18.37 33.88 8.77
N ALA A 146 -18.99 32.74 8.48
CA ALA A 146 -19.64 32.48 7.18
C ALA A 146 -20.81 33.45 6.96
#